data_AF-A0A8H7XIF9-F1
#
_entry.id   AF-A0A8H7XIF9-F1
#
_cell.length_a   1.000
_cell.length_b   1.000
_cell.length_c   1.000
_cell.angle_alpha   90.00
_cell.angle_beta   90.00
_cell.angle_gamma   90.00
#
_symmetry.space_group_name_H-M   'P 1'
#
loop_
_entity.id
_entity.type
_entity.pdbx_description
1 polymer ?
#
loop_
_entity_poly.entity_id
_entity_poly.type
_entity_poly.pdbx_seq_one_letter_code
_entity_poly.pdbx_strand_id
1 'polypeptide(L)'
;MASTPAPTASSASPAAERRPQKKQKPDKLPFDLENMCDLVTFYIGPAKKKAIVHKSIVCQASPVLEAAFDSLFIEGQTQVYELEDTTEAAFVLFVQWIYRGRIKLVKGLAQNDDKSHEELRIKQAALADLWILAEKLLIPELQNRAIDLIEGYRLHYGLISKYMAQKAYDNTCVDSPLQRYLVYVSVWMLEVEAFRRSASFYPHAMLVDIATLSRQCLISGSKFSSDMSQFHVECARS
;
A
#
# COMPACT_ATOMS: atom_id res chain seq x y z
N MET A 1 36.83 -42.06 -73.49
CA MET A 1 36.92 -43.36 -72.79
C MET A 1 37.30 -43.04 -71.36
N ALA A 2 36.32 -42.97 -70.45
CA ALA A 2 35.86 -44.07 -69.59
C ALA A 2 36.84 -44.36 -68.43
N SER A 3 36.44 -43.97 -67.21
CA SER A 3 36.34 -44.82 -66.00
C SER A 3 36.58 -44.04 -64.69
N THR A 4 35.50 -43.91 -63.92
CA THR A 4 35.31 -43.54 -62.50
C THR A 4 35.67 -44.74 -61.56
N PRO A 5 35.51 -44.71 -60.21
CA PRO A 5 35.79 -43.69 -59.16
C PRO A 5 36.30 -44.25 -57.79
N ALA A 6 36.46 -43.33 -56.80
CA ALA A 6 36.09 -43.42 -55.35
C ALA A 6 37.12 -43.91 -54.29
N PRO A 7 36.88 -43.71 -52.97
CA PRO A 7 36.71 -42.44 -52.23
C PRO A 7 37.39 -42.47 -50.81
N THR A 8 37.39 -41.35 -50.05
CA THR A 8 37.32 -41.20 -48.55
C THR A 8 37.96 -39.86 -48.13
N ALA A 9 37.52 -39.10 -47.13
CA ALA A 9 36.44 -39.23 -46.15
C ALA A 9 35.91 -37.84 -45.76
N SER A 10 34.64 -37.82 -45.39
CA SER A 10 33.83 -36.71 -44.90
C SER A 10 34.12 -36.39 -43.43
N SER A 11 34.25 -35.11 -43.08
CA SER A 11 34.12 -34.64 -41.69
C SER A 11 32.80 -33.87 -41.56
N ALA A 12 31.82 -34.52 -40.95
CA ALA A 12 30.54 -33.91 -40.60
C ALA A 12 30.68 -33.06 -39.32
N SER A 13 30.26 -31.80 -39.38
CA SER A 13 30.03 -30.96 -38.20
C SER A 13 28.63 -31.24 -37.61
N PRO A 14 28.46 -31.23 -36.28
CA PRO A 14 27.18 -31.54 -35.67
C PRO A 14 26.20 -30.38 -35.76
N ALA A 15 24.94 -30.71 -36.02
CA ALA A 15 23.81 -29.79 -36.06
C ALA A 15 23.55 -29.21 -34.66
N ALA A 16 23.51 -27.88 -34.56
CA ALA A 16 23.12 -27.18 -33.34
C ALA A 16 21.60 -27.30 -33.11
N GLU A 17 21.20 -27.97 -32.04
CA GLU A 17 19.83 -28.00 -31.55
C GLU A 17 19.35 -26.58 -31.20
N ARG A 18 18.30 -26.12 -31.89
CA ARG A 18 17.61 -24.86 -31.56
C ARG A 18 16.78 -25.07 -30.30
N ARG A 19 17.19 -24.45 -29.19
CA ARG A 19 16.40 -24.39 -27.95
C ARG A 19 15.04 -23.69 -28.20
N PRO A 20 13.94 -24.13 -27.58
CA PRO A 20 12.66 -23.46 -27.71
C PRO A 20 12.72 -22.08 -27.07
N GLN A 21 12.51 -21.03 -27.86
CA GLN A 21 12.31 -19.68 -27.33
C GLN A 21 10.95 -19.63 -26.63
N LYS A 22 10.96 -19.39 -25.31
CA LYS A 22 9.75 -19.05 -24.54
C LYS A 22 9.14 -17.80 -25.17
N LYS A 23 7.93 -17.92 -25.72
CA LYS A 23 7.10 -16.76 -26.10
C LYS A 23 6.90 -15.91 -24.84
N GLN A 24 7.57 -14.76 -24.79
CA GLN A 24 7.25 -13.74 -23.79
C GLN A 24 5.80 -13.30 -24.06
N LYS A 25 4.94 -13.45 -23.06
CA LYS A 25 3.61 -12.83 -23.11
C LYS A 25 3.82 -11.32 -23.19
N PRO A 26 3.04 -10.59 -24.00
CA PRO A 26 3.12 -9.14 -24.03
C PRO A 26 2.87 -8.60 -22.62
N ASP A 27 3.68 -7.65 -22.18
CA ASP A 27 3.45 -6.86 -20.97
C ASP A 27 2.07 -6.22 -21.11
N LYS A 28 1.07 -6.74 -20.37
CA LYS A 28 -0.20 -6.03 -20.23
C LYS A 28 0.10 -4.76 -19.44
N LEU A 29 -0.23 -3.62 -20.03
CA LEU A 29 -0.28 -2.37 -19.28
C LEU A 29 -1.20 -2.58 -18.05
N PRO A 30 -0.89 -1.95 -16.92
CA PRO A 30 -1.70 -2.09 -15.71
C PRO A 30 -3.12 -1.50 -15.87
N PHE A 31 -3.43 -0.84 -16.99
CA PHE A 31 -4.73 -0.25 -17.27
C PHE A 31 -5.08 -0.25 -18.76
N ASP A 32 -6.38 -0.27 -19.04
CA ASP A 32 -6.94 -0.20 -20.39
C ASP A 32 -6.80 1.21 -20.97
N LEU A 33 -6.21 1.30 -22.17
CA LEU A 33 -5.99 2.56 -22.88
C LEU A 33 -7.20 2.98 -23.71
N GLU A 34 -8.23 2.15 -23.86
CA GLU A 34 -9.34 2.40 -24.79
C GLU A 34 -10.16 3.64 -24.43
N ASN A 35 -10.13 4.13 -23.18
CA ASN A 35 -10.90 5.30 -22.77
C ASN A 35 -10.14 6.26 -21.83
N MET A 36 -9.02 6.81 -22.33
CA MET A 36 -8.12 7.70 -21.59
C MET A 36 -8.55 9.18 -21.54
N CYS A 37 -9.64 9.56 -22.24
CA CYS A 37 -10.10 10.95 -22.27
C CYS A 37 -11.01 11.32 -21.10
N ASP A 38 -11.61 10.32 -20.44
CA ASP A 38 -12.57 10.56 -19.36
C ASP A 38 -11.85 10.92 -18.07
N LEU A 39 -12.21 12.08 -17.52
CA LEU A 39 -11.64 12.64 -16.30
C LEU A 39 -12.72 12.77 -15.24
N VAL A 40 -12.37 12.42 -14.01
CA VAL A 40 -13.19 12.63 -12.82
C VAL A 40 -12.53 13.67 -11.90
N THR A 41 -13.35 14.37 -11.14
CA THR A 41 -12.90 15.37 -10.17
C THR A 41 -13.07 14.87 -8.75
N PHE A 42 -12.04 15.04 -7.93
CA PHE A 42 -12.11 14.80 -6.49
C PHE A 42 -12.03 16.12 -5.72
N TYR A 43 -12.84 16.25 -4.69
CA TYR A 43 -12.70 17.29 -3.67
C TYR A 43 -12.20 16.67 -2.37
N ILE A 44 -10.98 17.03 -1.96
CA ILE A 44 -10.28 16.39 -0.84
C ILE A 44 -10.26 17.30 0.38
N GLY A 45 -10.66 16.74 1.51
CA GLY A 45 -10.60 17.36 2.82
C GLY A 45 -11.59 18.52 3.01
N PRO A 46 -11.60 19.14 4.20
CA PRO A 46 -12.52 20.24 4.54
C PRO A 46 -12.29 21.49 3.69
N ALA A 47 -11.08 21.67 3.14
CA ALA A 47 -10.77 22.77 2.23
C ALA A 47 -11.27 22.53 0.79
N LYS A 48 -11.91 21.38 0.51
CA LYS A 48 -12.38 20.95 -0.81
C LYS A 48 -11.31 21.15 -1.89
N LYS A 49 -10.09 20.67 -1.64
CA LYS A 49 -9.01 20.80 -2.62
C LYS A 49 -9.35 19.98 -3.86
N LYS A 50 -9.34 20.63 -5.03
CA LYS A 50 -9.67 19.98 -6.30
C LYS A 50 -8.49 19.17 -6.85
N ALA A 51 -8.74 17.93 -7.24
CA ALA A 51 -7.83 17.11 -8.04
C ALA A 51 -8.59 16.49 -9.22
N ILE A 52 -7.92 16.27 -10.35
CA ILE A 52 -8.50 15.68 -11.56
C ILE A 52 -7.70 14.43 -11.92
N VAL A 53 -8.37 13.32 -12.17
CA VAL A 53 -7.75 12.00 -12.39
C VAL A 53 -8.48 11.27 -13.53
N HIS A 54 -7.77 10.43 -14.30
CA HIS A 54 -8.40 9.59 -15.32
C HIS A 54 -9.37 8.59 -14.69
N LYS A 55 -10.60 8.57 -15.22
CA LYS A 55 -11.71 7.73 -14.77
C LYS A 55 -11.34 6.26 -14.84
N SER A 56 -10.84 5.81 -15.99
CA SER A 56 -10.47 4.40 -16.23
C SER A 56 -9.52 3.86 -15.17
N ILE A 57 -8.51 4.65 -14.77
CA ILE A 57 -7.50 4.26 -13.78
C ILE A 57 -8.11 4.15 -12.37
N VAL A 58 -8.96 5.10 -11.96
CA VAL A 58 -9.56 5.06 -10.61
C VAL A 58 -10.64 4.00 -10.48
N CYS A 59 -11.46 3.78 -11.51
CA CYS A 59 -12.48 2.74 -11.52
C CYS A 59 -11.84 1.35 -11.46
N GLN A 60 -10.80 1.10 -12.26
CA GLN A 60 -10.08 -0.17 -12.20
C GLN A 60 -9.43 -0.42 -10.83
N ALA A 61 -8.99 0.64 -10.14
CA ALA A 61 -8.34 0.51 -8.84
C ALA A 61 -9.32 0.29 -7.68
N SER A 62 -10.59 0.68 -7.82
CA SER A 62 -11.55 0.67 -6.71
C SER A 62 -12.96 0.33 -7.20
N PRO A 63 -13.57 -0.77 -6.71
CA PRO A 63 -14.96 -1.10 -7.05
C PRO A 63 -15.94 -0.04 -6.53
N VAL A 64 -15.59 0.70 -5.46
CA VAL A 64 -16.40 1.82 -4.95
C VAL A 64 -16.42 2.97 -5.96
N LEU A 65 -15.26 3.31 -6.54
CA LEU A 65 -15.16 4.39 -7.52
C LEU A 65 -15.76 3.99 -8.87
N GLU A 66 -15.56 2.73 -9.30
CA GLU A 66 -16.24 2.17 -10.46
C GLU A 66 -17.76 2.29 -10.31
N ALA A 67 -18.31 1.76 -9.22
CA ALA A 67 -19.74 1.86 -8.95
C ALA A 67 -20.23 3.31 -8.85
N ALA A 68 -19.46 4.21 -8.24
CA ALA A 68 -19.85 5.61 -8.10
C ALA A 68 -19.91 6.33 -9.47
N PHE A 69 -18.85 6.24 -10.27
CA PHE A 69 -18.75 6.99 -11.52
C PHE A 69 -19.51 6.36 -12.69
N ASP A 70 -19.90 5.08 -12.59
CA ASP A 70 -20.72 4.38 -13.59
C ASP A 70 -22.18 4.18 -13.13
N SER A 71 -22.60 4.92 -12.10
CA SER A 71 -23.99 4.91 -11.62
C SER A 71 -24.87 6.02 -12.24
N LEU A 72 -26.17 5.95 -11.94
CA LEU A 72 -27.12 7.04 -12.17
C LEU A 72 -27.19 8.06 -11.03
N PHE A 73 -26.37 7.92 -9.99
CA PHE A 73 -26.34 8.86 -8.86
C PHE A 73 -25.56 10.15 -9.21
N ILE A 74 -25.48 11.08 -8.25
CA ILE A 74 -24.89 12.40 -8.49
C ILE A 74 -23.43 12.29 -8.93
N GLU A 75 -22.68 11.33 -8.41
CA GLU A 75 -21.29 11.06 -8.76
C GLU A 75 -21.15 10.61 -10.21
N GLY A 76 -22.03 9.72 -10.67
CA GLY A 76 -22.05 9.26 -12.07
C GLY A 76 -22.53 10.32 -13.06
N GLN A 77 -23.40 11.23 -12.65
CA GLN A 77 -23.85 12.34 -13.51
C GLN A 77 -22.83 13.49 -13.56
N THR A 78 -22.22 13.82 -12.43
CA THR A 78 -21.31 14.98 -12.31
C THR A 78 -19.85 14.62 -12.56
N GLN A 79 -19.50 13.33 -12.47
CA GLN A 79 -18.11 12.85 -12.45
C GLN A 79 -17.29 13.51 -11.33
N VAL A 80 -17.94 13.79 -10.20
CA VAL A 80 -17.35 14.38 -9.00
C VAL A 80 -17.48 13.42 -7.81
N TYR A 81 -16.43 13.29 -7.01
CA TYR A 81 -16.43 12.51 -5.78
C TYR A 81 -15.83 13.33 -4.62
N GLU A 82 -16.54 13.44 -3.50
CA GLU A 82 -16.09 14.20 -2.33
C GLU A 82 -15.48 13.27 -1.26
N LEU A 83 -14.27 13.61 -0.80
CA LEU A 83 -13.51 12.88 0.22
C LEU A 83 -13.23 13.80 1.41
N GLU A 84 -14.25 14.06 2.23
CA GLU A 84 -14.17 15.00 3.36
C GLU A 84 -13.18 14.56 4.45
N ASP A 85 -13.12 13.25 4.73
CA ASP A 85 -12.30 12.67 5.82
C ASP A 85 -10.89 12.27 5.37
N THR A 86 -10.44 12.76 4.21
CA THR A 86 -9.14 12.40 3.62
C THR A 86 -8.21 13.59 3.51
N THR A 87 -6.93 13.38 3.78
CA THR A 87 -5.92 14.44 3.62
C THR A 87 -5.39 14.47 2.19
N GLU A 88 -4.97 15.65 1.74
CA GLU A 88 -4.32 15.80 0.44
C GLU A 88 -3.09 14.88 0.32
N ALA A 89 -2.29 14.77 1.38
CA ALA A 89 -1.11 13.93 1.40
C ALA A 89 -1.46 12.45 1.11
N ALA A 90 -2.51 11.92 1.74
CA ALA A 90 -2.99 10.57 1.47
C ALA A 90 -3.50 10.41 0.04
N PHE A 91 -4.29 11.39 -0.45
CA PHE A 91 -4.80 11.35 -1.82
C PHE A 91 -3.68 11.37 -2.86
N VAL A 92 -2.62 12.15 -2.64
CA VAL A 92 -1.43 12.15 -3.50
C VAL A 92 -0.74 10.80 -3.51
N LEU A 93 -0.64 10.11 -2.37
CA LEU A 93 -0.06 8.76 -2.30
C LEU A 93 -0.97 7.73 -3.03
N PHE A 94 -2.29 7.84 -2.90
CA PHE A 94 -3.26 7.03 -3.63
C PHE A 94 -3.09 7.21 -5.15
N VAL A 95 -3.11 8.46 -5.64
CA VAL A 95 -2.89 8.76 -7.06
C VAL A 95 -1.52 8.27 -7.51
N GLN A 96 -0.47 8.46 -6.71
CA GLN A 96 0.85 7.94 -7.05
C GLN A 96 0.84 6.40 -7.23
N TRP A 97 0.13 5.69 -6.37
CA TRP A 97 0.02 4.24 -6.42
C TRP A 97 -0.75 3.76 -7.65
N ILE A 98 -1.96 4.27 -7.92
CA ILE A 98 -2.78 3.80 -9.06
C ILE A 98 -2.10 4.04 -10.42
N TYR A 99 -1.29 5.09 -10.56
CA TYR A 99 -0.56 5.34 -11.82
C TYR A 99 0.73 4.54 -11.97
N ARG A 100 1.36 4.12 -10.87
CA ARG A 100 2.74 3.57 -10.90
C ARG A 100 2.86 2.16 -10.36
N GLY A 101 1.80 1.62 -9.75
CA GLY A 101 1.82 0.40 -8.95
C GLY A 101 2.72 0.48 -7.71
N ARG A 102 3.21 1.68 -7.35
CA ARG A 102 4.14 1.87 -6.23
C ARG A 102 4.10 3.29 -5.67
N ILE A 103 4.32 3.37 -4.37
CA ILE A 103 4.46 4.61 -3.64
C ILE A 103 5.94 4.94 -3.51
N LYS A 104 6.34 6.11 -3.99
CA LYS A 104 7.61 6.76 -3.66
C LYS A 104 7.29 7.86 -2.66
N LEU A 105 7.56 7.62 -1.39
CA LEU A 105 7.58 8.72 -0.44
C LEU A 105 8.69 9.67 -0.86
N VAL A 106 8.31 10.89 -1.22
CA VAL A 106 9.25 11.92 -1.67
C VAL A 106 10.32 12.08 -0.59
N LYS A 107 11.59 11.91 -0.99
CA LYS A 107 12.73 12.36 -0.20
C LYS A 107 12.84 13.88 -0.41
N GLY A 108 12.40 14.66 0.57
CA GLY A 108 12.53 16.12 0.68
C GLY A 108 11.67 16.57 1.86
N LEU A 109 12.22 17.22 2.89
CA LEU A 109 12.69 18.61 2.83
C LEU A 109 14.08 18.88 3.44
N ALA A 110 14.81 17.88 3.94
CA ALA A 110 16.18 18.09 4.42
C ALA A 110 17.22 17.55 3.41
N GLN A 111 18.00 18.46 2.79
CA GLN A 111 19.28 18.11 2.16
C GLN A 111 20.40 17.87 3.18
N ASN A 112 20.08 17.79 4.47
CA ASN A 112 20.99 17.43 5.53
C ASN A 112 20.44 16.20 6.24
N ASP A 113 21.32 15.29 6.66
CA ASP A 113 21.01 14.01 7.33
C ASP A 113 20.26 14.12 8.68
N ASP A 114 19.73 15.31 9.00
CA ASP A 114 18.92 15.59 10.19
C ASP A 114 17.45 15.70 9.79
N LYS A 115 16.80 14.55 9.57
CA LYS A 115 15.36 14.50 9.32
C LYS A 115 14.63 14.80 10.62
N SER A 116 13.99 15.97 10.70
CA SER A 116 13.23 16.35 11.89
C SER A 116 12.17 15.29 12.24
N HIS A 117 11.95 15.06 13.54
CA HIS A 117 10.89 14.18 14.04
C HIS A 117 9.50 14.55 13.47
N GLU A 118 9.31 15.82 13.09
CA GLU A 118 8.08 16.31 12.49
C GLU A 118 7.88 15.80 11.06
N GLU A 119 8.92 15.75 10.23
CA GLU A 119 8.79 15.15 8.88
C GLU A 119 8.40 13.67 8.95
N LEU A 120 8.99 12.92 9.88
CA LEU A 120 8.65 11.52 10.08
C LEU A 120 7.18 11.37 10.50
N ARG A 121 6.73 12.21 11.43
CA ARG A 121 5.33 12.24 11.89
C ARG A 121 4.37 12.53 10.74
N ILE A 122 4.66 13.51 9.89
CA ILE A 122 3.82 13.86 8.73
C ILE A 122 3.73 12.68 7.76
N LYS A 123 4.85 12.01 7.46
CA LYS A 123 4.87 10.85 6.56
C LYS A 123 4.10 9.67 7.12
N GLN A 124 4.25 9.39 8.42
CA GLN A 124 3.50 8.34 9.10
C GLN A 124 1.99 8.66 9.12
N ALA A 125 1.61 9.90 9.40
CA ALA A 125 0.21 10.33 9.35
C ALA A 125 -0.41 10.15 7.96
N ALA A 126 0.31 10.55 6.90
CA ALA A 126 -0.15 10.36 5.52
C ALA A 126 -0.33 8.89 5.14
N LEU A 127 0.52 7.99 5.65
CA LEU A 127 0.36 6.54 5.44
C LEU A 127 -0.83 5.94 6.20
N ALA A 128 -1.10 6.42 7.41
CA ALA A 128 -2.30 6.01 8.15
C ALA A 128 -3.58 6.48 7.45
N ASP A 129 -3.62 7.75 7.02
CA ASP A 129 -4.72 8.30 6.24
C ASP A 129 -4.90 7.55 4.91
N LEU A 130 -3.81 7.14 4.26
CA LEU A 130 -3.86 6.32 3.06
C LEU A 130 -4.47 4.94 3.34
N TRP A 131 -4.09 4.31 4.45
CA TRP A 131 -4.66 3.01 4.85
C TRP A 131 -6.18 3.13 5.07
N ILE A 132 -6.63 4.18 5.77
CA ILE A 132 -8.05 4.45 6.02
C ILE A 132 -8.80 4.75 4.72
N LEU A 133 -8.20 5.56 3.83
CA LEU A 133 -8.77 5.82 2.50
C LEU A 133 -8.91 4.53 1.70
N ALA A 134 -7.89 3.66 1.71
CA ALA A 134 -7.92 2.39 1.01
C ALA A 134 -9.00 1.45 1.56
N GLU A 135 -9.25 1.46 2.87
CA GLU A 135 -10.39 0.75 3.47
C GLU A 135 -11.72 1.29 2.93
N LYS A 136 -11.91 2.62 2.94
CA LYS A 136 -13.13 3.28 2.42
C LYS A 136 -13.39 2.98 0.95
N LEU A 137 -12.32 2.87 0.16
CA LEU A 137 -12.39 2.59 -1.28
C LEU A 137 -12.34 1.09 -1.62
N LEU A 138 -12.32 0.21 -0.62
CA LEU A 138 -12.21 -1.24 -0.78
C LEU A 138 -11.01 -1.67 -1.64
N ILE A 139 -9.81 -1.19 -1.27
CA ILE A 139 -8.55 -1.50 -1.97
C ILE A 139 -7.58 -2.24 -1.01
N PRO A 140 -7.78 -3.56 -0.75
CA PRO A 140 -6.93 -4.34 0.15
C PRO A 140 -5.44 -4.27 -0.16
N GLU A 141 -5.07 -4.29 -1.44
CA GLU A 141 -3.66 -4.21 -1.86
C GLU A 141 -2.99 -2.92 -1.41
N LEU A 142 -3.74 -1.81 -1.42
CA LEU A 142 -3.25 -0.51 -0.97
C LEU A 142 -3.19 -0.41 0.56
N GLN A 143 -4.12 -1.03 1.28
CA GLN A 143 -4.03 -1.19 2.74
C GLN A 143 -2.75 -1.95 3.11
N ASN A 144 -2.49 -3.08 2.45
CA ASN A 144 -1.28 -3.89 2.67
C ASN A 144 -0.03 -3.10 2.33
N ARG A 145 -0.05 -2.35 1.23
CA ARG A 145 1.09 -1.52 0.86
C ARG A 145 1.34 -0.40 1.86
N ALA A 146 0.29 0.23 2.39
CA ALA A 146 0.42 1.29 3.38
C ALA A 146 1.03 0.76 4.69
N ILE A 147 0.56 -0.38 5.20
CA ILE A 147 1.05 -0.94 6.46
C ILE A 147 2.50 -1.44 6.35
N ASP A 148 2.89 -2.03 5.21
CA ASP A 148 4.28 -2.39 4.94
C ASP A 148 5.21 -1.18 4.92
N LEU A 149 4.74 -0.05 4.38
CA LEU A 149 5.50 1.19 4.40
C LEU A 149 5.63 1.73 5.83
N ILE A 150 4.56 1.68 6.63
CA ILE A 150 4.61 2.09 8.04
C ILE A 150 5.66 1.26 8.79
N GLU A 151 5.69 -0.06 8.61
CA GLU A 151 6.70 -0.94 9.19
C GLU A 151 8.11 -0.61 8.68
N GLY A 152 8.27 -0.36 7.37
CA GLY A 152 9.55 0.08 6.81
C GLY A 152 10.07 1.37 7.45
N TYR A 153 9.19 2.34 7.74
CA TYR A 153 9.55 3.54 8.50
C TYR A 153 9.92 3.21 9.94
N ARG A 154 9.14 2.37 10.61
CA ARG A 154 9.44 1.96 11.98
C ARG A 154 10.81 1.29 12.07
N LEU A 155 11.13 0.36 11.16
CA LEU A 155 12.42 -0.33 11.14
C LEU A 155 13.59 0.63 10.87
N HIS A 156 13.39 1.64 10.02
CA HIS A 156 14.45 2.59 9.66
C HIS A 156 14.69 3.66 10.73
N TYR A 157 13.65 4.13 11.43
CA TYR A 157 13.73 5.24 12.38
C TYR A 157 13.52 4.83 13.86
N GLY A 158 13.12 3.59 14.11
CA GLY A 158 12.90 3.04 15.46
C GLY A 158 11.61 3.47 16.15
N LEU A 159 10.72 4.21 15.47
CA LEU A 159 9.57 4.88 16.11
C LEU A 159 8.30 4.80 15.26
N ILE A 160 7.15 4.61 15.91
CA ILE A 160 5.82 4.92 15.37
C ILE A 160 5.27 6.13 16.13
N SER A 161 4.74 7.09 15.40
CA SER A 161 4.08 8.25 15.99
C SER A 161 2.86 7.83 16.82
N LYS A 162 2.84 8.21 18.11
CA LYS A 162 1.70 7.97 19.02
C LYS A 162 0.36 8.51 18.50
N TYR A 163 0.37 9.54 17.65
CA TYR A 163 -0.85 10.10 17.06
C TYR A 163 -1.52 9.15 16.04
N MET A 164 -0.78 8.18 15.52
CA MET A 164 -1.32 7.16 14.61
C MET A 164 -2.32 6.25 15.32
N ALA A 165 -2.08 5.95 16.61
CA ALA A 165 -3.00 5.15 17.41
C ALA A 165 -4.37 5.80 17.53
N GLN A 166 -4.41 7.07 17.96
CA GLN A 166 -5.66 7.81 18.08
C GLN A 166 -6.43 7.81 16.76
N LYS A 167 -5.75 8.18 15.68
CA LYS A 167 -6.34 8.20 14.34
C LYS A 167 -6.88 6.84 13.90
N ALA A 168 -6.14 5.75 14.12
CA ALA A 168 -6.58 4.42 13.72
C ALA A 168 -7.84 3.98 14.48
N TYR A 169 -7.92 4.20 15.79
CA TYR A 169 -9.08 3.83 16.59
C TYR A 169 -10.31 4.72 16.32
N ASP A 170 -10.11 5.98 15.95
CA ASP A 170 -11.22 6.89 15.64
C ASP A 170 -11.84 6.63 14.25
N ASN A 171 -11.10 6.03 13.31
CA ASN A 171 -11.47 6.01 11.89
C ASN A 171 -11.52 4.61 11.25
N THR A 172 -11.30 3.54 12.02
CA THR A 172 -11.35 2.16 11.50
C THR A 172 -12.25 1.29 12.37
N CYS A 173 -12.75 0.18 11.81
CA CYS A 173 -13.52 -0.78 12.58
C CYS A 173 -12.68 -1.42 13.69
N VAL A 174 -13.36 -1.88 14.74
CA VAL A 174 -12.73 -2.66 15.82
C VAL A 174 -11.99 -3.85 15.22
N ASP A 175 -10.77 -4.09 15.69
CA ASP A 175 -9.90 -5.19 15.26
C ASP A 175 -9.38 -5.08 13.82
N SER A 176 -9.40 -3.87 13.25
CA SER A 176 -8.79 -3.61 11.94
C SER A 176 -7.30 -4.00 11.95
N PRO A 177 -6.74 -4.46 10.82
CA PRO A 177 -5.33 -4.84 10.77
C PRO A 177 -4.37 -3.70 11.17
N LEU A 178 -4.73 -2.44 10.91
CA LEU A 178 -3.98 -1.29 11.37
C LEU A 178 -3.96 -1.18 12.91
N GLN A 179 -5.11 -1.36 13.58
CA GLN A 179 -5.17 -1.38 15.04
C GLN A 179 -4.33 -2.53 15.61
N ARG A 180 -4.52 -3.76 15.08
CA ARG A 180 -3.77 -4.95 15.52
C ARG A 180 -2.26 -4.76 15.40
N TYR A 181 -1.79 -4.18 14.29
CA TYR A 181 -0.37 -3.87 14.10
C TYR A 181 0.16 -2.85 15.11
N LEU A 182 -0.58 -1.78 15.38
CA LEU A 182 -0.16 -0.76 16.35
C LEU A 182 -0.08 -1.30 17.77
N VAL A 183 -1.04 -2.14 18.17
CA VAL A 183 -1.02 -2.87 19.44
C VAL A 183 0.18 -3.82 19.50
N TYR A 184 0.41 -4.59 18.44
CA TYR A 184 1.49 -5.55 18.36
C TYR A 184 2.88 -4.88 18.49
N VAL A 185 3.12 -3.82 17.73
CA VAL A 185 4.37 -3.04 17.86
C VAL A 185 4.50 -2.46 19.26
N SER A 186 3.41 -2.00 19.88
CA SER A 186 3.46 -1.45 21.23
C SER A 186 3.87 -2.49 22.28
N VAL A 187 3.38 -3.73 22.17
CA VAL A 187 3.73 -4.81 23.10
C VAL A 187 5.19 -5.24 22.96
N TRP A 188 5.71 -5.31 21.72
CA TRP A 188 7.03 -5.90 21.47
C TRP A 188 8.18 -4.91 21.38
N MET A 189 7.92 -3.65 21.02
CA MET A 189 8.97 -2.71 20.61
C MET A 189 8.99 -1.42 21.44
N LEU A 190 7.89 -1.08 22.13
CA LEU A 190 7.80 0.19 22.82
C LEU A 190 8.51 0.15 24.17
N GLU A 191 9.45 1.07 24.36
CA GLU A 191 10.19 1.22 25.61
C GLU A 191 9.25 1.70 26.74
N VAL A 192 9.41 1.14 27.95
CA VAL A 192 8.47 1.31 29.06
C VAL A 192 8.29 2.78 29.45
N GLU A 193 9.37 3.56 29.51
CA GLU A 193 9.28 4.97 29.86
C GLU A 193 8.72 5.83 28.73
N ALA A 194 9.01 5.50 27.46
CA ALA A 194 8.35 6.12 26.30
C ALA A 194 6.84 5.85 26.28
N PHE A 195 6.42 4.64 26.64
CA PHE A 195 5.01 4.28 26.79
C PHE A 195 4.34 5.08 27.90
N ARG A 196 4.94 5.12 29.11
CA ARG A 196 4.41 5.89 30.25
C ARG A 196 4.28 7.37 29.95
N ARG A 197 5.30 7.99 29.37
CA ARG A 197 5.28 9.42 28.97
C ARG A 197 4.21 9.74 27.94
N SER A 198 3.77 8.76 27.17
CA SER A 198 2.78 8.91 26.11
C SER A 198 1.42 8.34 26.46
N ALA A 199 1.20 7.87 27.70
CA ALA A 199 -0.02 7.16 28.11
C ALA A 199 -1.30 7.94 27.79
N SER A 200 -1.30 9.26 27.95
CA SER A 200 -2.46 10.12 27.67
C SER A 200 -2.81 10.27 26.18
N PHE A 201 -1.92 9.83 25.28
CA PHE A 201 -2.14 9.89 23.83
C PHE A 201 -2.69 8.60 23.25
N TYR A 202 -2.73 7.52 24.03
CA TYR A 202 -3.27 6.25 23.56
C TYR A 202 -4.76 6.17 23.87
N PRO A 203 -5.59 5.77 22.89
CA PRO A 203 -7.00 5.46 23.12
C PRO A 203 -7.16 4.45 24.26
N HIS A 204 -8.19 4.63 25.08
CA HIS A 204 -8.47 3.69 26.16
C HIS A 204 -8.63 2.25 25.64
N ALA A 205 -9.33 2.08 24.52
CA ALA A 205 -9.48 0.78 23.86
C ALA A 205 -8.12 0.14 23.51
N MET A 206 -7.19 0.91 22.95
CA MET A 206 -5.84 0.42 22.64
C MET A 206 -5.09 -0.04 23.90
N LEU A 207 -5.21 0.67 25.02
CA LEU A 207 -4.57 0.26 26.27
C LEU A 207 -5.12 -1.08 26.78
N VAL A 208 -6.43 -1.32 26.61
CA VAL A 208 -7.07 -2.60 26.90
C VAL A 208 -6.53 -3.70 25.98
N ASP A 209 -6.39 -3.41 24.68
CA ASP A 209 -5.88 -4.37 23.69
C ASP A 209 -4.40 -4.73 23.96
N ILE A 210 -3.57 -3.74 24.31
CA ILE A 210 -2.17 -3.95 24.72
C ILE A 210 -2.11 -4.85 25.96
N ALA A 211 -2.91 -4.57 26.99
CA ALA A 211 -2.93 -5.38 28.21
C ALA A 211 -3.38 -6.83 27.92
N THR A 212 -4.38 -6.97 27.05
CA THR A 212 -4.92 -8.27 26.63
C THR A 212 -3.88 -9.07 25.84
N LEU A 213 -3.27 -8.48 24.82
CA LEU A 213 -2.23 -9.14 24.02
C LEU A 213 -1.00 -9.49 24.87
N SER A 214 -0.59 -8.59 25.77
CA SER A 214 0.51 -8.85 26.71
C SER A 214 0.22 -10.05 27.60
N ARG A 215 -1.00 -10.16 28.14
CA ARG A 215 -1.42 -11.30 28.96
C ARG A 215 -1.43 -12.60 28.16
N GLN A 216 -1.93 -12.59 26.93
CA GLN A 216 -1.93 -13.75 26.05
C GLN A 216 -0.51 -14.20 25.69
N CYS A 217 0.40 -13.28 25.43
CA CYS A 217 1.80 -13.59 25.14
C CYS A 217 2.49 -14.25 26.33
N LEU A 218 2.23 -13.76 27.56
CA LEU A 218 2.75 -14.37 28.79
C LEU A 218 2.25 -15.80 29.01
N ILE A 219 0.98 -16.07 28.71
CA ILE A 219 0.39 -17.42 28.86
C ILE A 219 0.95 -18.39 27.83
N SER A 220 1.03 -17.95 26.57
CA SER A 220 1.43 -18.79 25.43
C SER A 220 2.94 -18.93 25.25
N GLY A 221 3.75 -18.09 25.90
CA GLY A 221 5.19 -18.01 25.62
C GLY A 221 5.49 -17.52 24.20
N SER A 222 4.57 -16.76 23.60
CA SER A 222 4.73 -16.19 22.26
C SER A 222 5.98 -15.34 22.18
N LYS A 223 6.54 -15.22 20.98
CA LYS A 223 7.71 -14.38 20.69
C LYS A 223 7.36 -13.40 19.58
N PHE A 224 8.11 -12.30 19.52
CA PHE A 224 8.06 -11.40 18.39
C PHE A 224 8.31 -12.16 17.07
N SER A 225 7.41 -11.93 16.12
CA SER A 225 7.49 -12.28 14.70
C SER A 225 7.61 -11.02 13.86
N SER A 226 8.52 -11.03 12.88
CA SER A 226 8.65 -9.97 11.86
C SER A 226 7.75 -10.20 10.64
N ASP A 227 6.88 -11.21 10.67
CA ASP A 227 5.94 -11.49 9.59
C ASP A 227 4.80 -10.46 9.58
N MET A 228 4.75 -9.67 8.50
CA MET A 228 3.71 -8.65 8.29
C MET A 228 2.41 -9.22 7.70
N SER A 229 2.42 -10.45 7.18
CA SER A 229 1.25 -11.04 6.53
C SER A 229 0.05 -11.18 7.48
N GLN A 230 0.30 -11.32 8.78
CA GLN A 230 -0.74 -11.34 9.82
C GLN A 230 -1.54 -10.02 9.92
N PHE A 231 -1.01 -8.92 9.39
CA PHE A 231 -1.65 -7.59 9.36
C PHE A 231 -2.10 -7.19 7.96
N HIS A 232 -2.07 -8.12 6.99
CA HIS A 232 -2.59 -7.87 5.66
C HIS A 232 -4.10 -8.18 5.59
N VAL A 233 -4.80 -7.37 4.82
CA VAL A 233 -6.19 -7.61 4.40
C VAL A 233 -6.16 -8.61 3.24
N GLU A 234 -7.08 -9.57 3.27
CA GLU A 234 -7.22 -10.53 2.18
C GLU A 234 -7.59 -9.83 0.87
N CYS A 235 -6.79 -10.06 -0.17
CA CYS A 235 -7.12 -9.61 -1.51
C CYS A 235 -8.10 -10.61 -2.13
N ALA A 236 -9.21 -10.13 -2.68
CA ALA A 236 -10.09 -10.97 -3.49
C ALA A 236 -9.27 -11.57 -4.64
N ARG A 237 -9.36 -12.89 -4.84
CA ARG A 237 -8.68 -13.54 -5.96
C ARG A 237 -9.32 -13.04 -7.25
N SER A 238 -8.56 -12.27 -8.03
CA SER A 238 -8.91 -11.87 -9.41
C SER A 238 -9.04 -13.08 -10.32
#